data_AF-A0A936BAY8-F1
#
_entry.id   AF-A0A936BAY8-F1
#
_cell.length_a   1.000
_cell.length_b   1.000
_cell.length_c   1.000
_cell.angle_alpha   90.00
_cell.angle_beta   90.00
_cell.angle_gamma   90.00
#
_symmetry.space_group_name_H-M   'P 1'
#
loop_
_entity.id
_entity.type
_entity.pdbx_description
1 polymer ?
#
loop_
_entity_poly.entity_id
_entity_poly.type
_entity_poly.pdbx_seq_one_letter_code
_entity_poly.pdbx_strand_id
1 'polypeptide(L)'
;MSELGYRVLEAENGTAALTILESEDDKIDLILSDVVMPEMGGVVFYQHIQQKYPTLPLILMTGYPLEEQAPELADLPWIAKPFGV
;
A
#
# COMPACT_ATOMS: atom_id res chain seq x y z
N MET A 1 -12.08 -9.23 -2.39
CA MET A 1 -12.08 -8.59 -1.06
C MET A 1 -13.49 -8.21 -0.61
N SER A 2 -14.28 -7.53 -1.43
CA SER A 2 -15.69 -7.23 -1.09
C SER A 2 -16.54 -8.50 -0.89
N GLU A 3 -16.28 -9.56 -1.68
CA GLU A 3 -16.92 -10.87 -1.53
C GLU A 3 -16.53 -11.61 -0.23
N LEU A 4 -15.45 -11.17 0.44
CA LEU A 4 -14.99 -11.68 1.72
C LEU A 4 -15.49 -10.82 2.90
N GLY A 5 -16.34 -9.82 2.65
CA GLY A 5 -16.94 -8.96 3.67
C GLY A 5 -16.15 -7.71 4.05
N TYR A 6 -15.05 -7.39 3.35
CA TYR A 6 -14.28 -6.18 3.60
C TYR A 6 -14.90 -4.96 2.90
N ARG A 7 -14.87 -3.79 3.57
CA ARG A 7 -15.09 -2.50 2.92
C ARG A 7 -13.82 -2.13 2.15
N VAL A 8 -13.93 -2.06 0.83
CA VAL A 8 -12.80 -1.71 -0.04
C VAL A 8 -12.94 -0.27 -0.50
N LEU A 9 -11.87 0.50 -0.37
CA LEU A 9 -11.72 1.82 -0.96
C LEU A 9 -10.55 1.76 -1.94
N GLU A 10 -10.72 2.35 -3.11
CA GLU A 10 -9.74 2.30 -4.19
C GLU A 10 -9.09 3.67 -4.38
N ALA A 11 -7.78 3.66 -4.65
CA ALA A 11 -6.98 4.85 -4.92
C ALA A 11 -6.05 4.56 -6.11
N GLU A 12 -5.95 5.50 -7.05
CA GLU A 12 -5.15 5.33 -8.27
C GLU A 12 -3.64 5.58 -8.05
N ASN A 13 -3.29 6.27 -6.96
CA ASN A 13 -1.91 6.58 -6.56
C ASN A 13 -1.81 6.93 -5.07
N GLY A 14 -0.59 7.13 -4.56
CA GLY A 14 -0.35 7.47 -3.16
C GLY A 14 -0.99 8.79 -2.70
N THR A 15 -1.10 9.80 -3.57
CA THR A 15 -1.74 11.09 -3.24
C THR A 15 -3.23 10.90 -2.97
N ALA A 16 -3.94 10.21 -3.87
CA ALA A 16 -5.35 9.91 -3.69
C ALA A 16 -5.60 9.04 -2.44
N ALA A 17 -4.70 8.10 -2.16
CA ALA A 17 -4.78 7.27 -0.97
C ALA A 17 -4.64 8.08 0.32
N LEU A 18 -3.74 9.07 0.37
CA LEU A 18 -3.61 9.97 1.51
C LEU A 18 -4.87 10.79 1.75
N THR A 19 -5.52 11.29 0.69
CA THR A 19 -6.79 12.02 0.80
C THR A 19 -7.90 11.14 1.38
N ILE A 20 -7.98 9.86 0.96
CA ILE A 20 -8.94 8.91 1.52
C ILE A 20 -8.67 8.67 3.01
N LEU A 21 -7.41 8.43 3.38
CA LEU A 21 -7.01 8.21 4.79
C LEU A 21 -7.37 9.39 5.69
N GLU A 22 -7.18 10.63 5.20
CA GLU A 22 -7.57 11.84 5.92
C GLU A 22 -9.09 11.95 6.10
N SER A 23 -9.88 11.48 5.13
CA SER A 23 -11.34 11.55 5.19
C SER A 23 -12.00 10.45 6.03
N GLU A 24 -11.31 9.34 6.26
CA GLU A 24 -11.86 8.15 6.92
C GLU A 24 -11.62 8.11 8.43
N ASP A 25 -11.04 9.15 9.04
CA ASP A 25 -10.83 9.29 10.50
C ASP A 25 -10.31 7.99 11.17
N ASP A 26 -9.20 7.44 10.67
CA ASP A 26 -8.54 6.23 11.18
C ASP A 26 -9.37 4.93 11.10
N LYS A 27 -10.38 4.85 10.23
CA LYS A 27 -11.20 3.64 10.01
C LYS A 27 -10.62 2.62 9.03
N ILE A 28 -9.37 2.81 8.59
CA ILE A 28 -8.70 1.90 7.68
C ILE A 28 -7.81 0.97 8.49
N ASP A 29 -8.04 -0.34 8.35
CA ASP A 29 -7.30 -1.37 9.10
C ASP A 29 -6.09 -1.94 8.35
N LEU A 30 -6.06 -1.79 7.02
CA LEU A 30 -5.01 -2.35 6.16
C LEU A 30 -4.91 -1.58 4.84
N ILE A 31 -3.68 -1.35 4.38
CA ILE A 31 -3.38 -0.83 3.05
C ILE A 31 -2.71 -1.91 2.21
N LEU A 32 -3.19 -2.08 0.98
CA LEU A 32 -2.52 -2.84 -0.07
C LEU A 32 -2.11 -1.87 -1.17
N SER A 33 -0.81 -1.74 -1.44
CA SER A 33 -0.31 -0.78 -2.43
C SER A 33 0.61 -1.46 -3.44
N ASP A 34 0.53 -1.08 -4.72
CA ASP A 34 1.58 -1.41 -5.67
C ASP A 34 2.86 -0.63 -5.31
N VAL A 35 4.03 -1.19 -5.66
CA VAL A 35 5.32 -0.49 -5.58
C VAL A 35 5.40 0.54 -6.70
N VAL A 36 4.95 0.17 -7.91
CA VAL A 36 5.03 1.03 -9.10
C VAL A 36 3.66 1.64 -9.38
N MET A 37 3.52 2.93 -9.10
CA MET A 37 2.31 3.72 -9.36
C MET A 37 2.71 5.06 -10.00
N PRO A 38 1.82 5.69 -10.80
CA PRO A 38 2.05 7.05 -11.29
C PRO A 38 2.06 8.07 -10.14
N GLU A 39 2.71 9.21 -10.37
CA GLU A 39 2.85 10.31 -9.40
C GLU A 39 3.61 9.91 -8.13
N MET A 40 2.90 9.47 -7.08
CA MET A 40 3.49 8.99 -5.83
C MET A 40 3.52 7.46 -5.82
N GLY A 41 4.72 6.92 -6.03
CA GLY A 41 4.97 5.47 -5.97
C GLY A 41 4.82 4.88 -4.57
N GLY A 42 4.73 3.56 -4.48
CA GLY A 42 4.48 2.83 -3.24
C GLY A 42 5.54 3.02 -2.16
N VAL A 43 6.80 3.25 -2.55
CA VAL A 43 7.91 3.51 -1.59
C VAL A 43 7.72 4.83 -0.87
N VAL A 44 7.50 5.91 -1.63
CA VAL A 44 7.27 7.25 -1.07
C VAL A 44 5.98 7.26 -0.26
N PHE A 45 4.95 6.58 -0.74
CA PHE A 45 3.69 6.43 -0.01
C PHE A 45 3.89 5.71 1.33
N TYR A 46 4.60 4.58 1.35
CA TYR A 46 4.92 3.86 2.59
C TYR A 46 5.64 4.75 3.62
N GLN A 47 6.60 5.55 3.18
CA GLN A 47 7.30 6.49 4.08
C GLN A 47 6.34 7.52 4.70
N HIS A 48 5.38 8.04 3.93
CA HIS A 48 4.35 8.93 4.47
C HIS A 48 3.45 8.22 5.48
N ILE A 49 3.05 6.97 5.21
CA ILE A 49 2.24 6.17 6.13
C ILE A 49 3.00 5.92 7.42
N GLN A 50 4.27 5.53 7.38
CA GLN A 50 5.07 5.31 8.59
C GLN A 50 5.23 6.57 9.45
N GLN A 51 5.24 7.76 8.84
CA GLN A 51 5.33 9.02 9.59
C GLN A 51 4.00 9.45 10.21
N LYS A 52 2.88 9.30 9.48
CA LYS A 52 1.57 9.83 9.88
C LYS A 52 0.66 8.80 10.54
N TYR A 53 0.77 7.54 10.13
CA TYR A 53 -0.03 6.40 10.58
C TYR A 53 0.88 5.21 10.94
N PRO A 54 1.80 5.34 11.92
CA PRO A 54 2.82 4.34 12.21
C PRO A 54 2.27 2.96 12.61
N THR A 55 1.02 2.90 13.07
CA THR A 55 0.36 1.64 13.46
C THR A 55 -0.46 1.00 12.35
N LEU A 56 -0.64 1.68 11.21
CA LEU A 56 -1.45 1.20 10.09
C LEU A 56 -0.64 0.22 9.24
N PRO A 57 -1.03 -1.07 9.17
CA PRO A 57 -0.32 -2.04 8.36
C PRO A 57 -0.42 -1.69 6.87
N LEU A 58 0.71 -1.74 6.18
CA LEU A 58 0.80 -1.60 4.72
C LEU A 58 1.54 -2.80 4.15
N ILE A 59 0.95 -3.45 3.15
CA ILE A 59 1.56 -4.53 2.38
C ILE A 59 1.80 -4.04 0.96
N LEU A 60 3.04 -4.20 0.51
CA LEU A 60 3.42 -3.88 -0.86
C LEU A 60 3.13 -5.04 -1.80
N MET A 61 2.72 -4.74 -3.02
CA MET A 61 2.49 -5.70 -4.08
C MET A 61 3.37 -5.37 -5.26
N THR A 62 4.14 -6.33 -5.78
CA THR A 62 5.01 -6.09 -6.94
C THR A 62 5.15 -7.34 -7.81
N GLY A 63 5.32 -7.14 -9.13
CA GLY A 63 5.64 -8.20 -10.09
C GLY A 63 7.14 -8.50 -10.22
N TYR A 64 7.99 -7.73 -9.54
CA TYR A 64 9.44 -7.89 -9.54
C TYR A 64 9.94 -8.07 -8.11
N PRO A 65 11.16 -8.63 -7.90
CA PRO A 65 11.71 -8.73 -6.56
C PRO A 65 11.76 -7.35 -5.88
N LEU A 66 11.19 -7.24 -4.68
CA LEU A 66 11.16 -5.98 -3.94
C LEU A 66 12.58 -5.46 -3.66
N GLU A 67 13.52 -6.36 -3.42
CA GLU A 67 14.95 -6.07 -3.22
C GLU A 67 15.57 -5.29 -4.40
N GLU A 68 15.10 -5.50 -5.62
CA GLU A 68 15.60 -4.80 -6.81
C GLU A 68 14.93 -3.43 -7.00
N GLN A 69 13.66 -3.29 -6.59
CA GLN A 69 12.87 -2.09 -6.82
C GLN A 69 12.91 -1.08 -5.68
N ALA A 70 12.98 -1.58 -4.45
CA ALA A 70 12.95 -0.80 -3.22
C ALA A 70 13.82 -1.52 -2.16
N PRO A 71 15.16 -1.50 -2.32
CA PRO A 71 16.07 -2.16 -1.39
C PRO A 71 15.86 -1.75 0.07
N GLU A 72 15.46 -0.49 0.31
CA GLU A 72 15.16 0.04 1.64
C GLU A 72 13.93 -0.59 2.30
N LEU A 73 13.08 -1.26 1.51
CA LEU A 73 11.84 -1.90 1.97
C LEU A 73 11.93 -3.44 1.89
N ALA A 74 13.11 -4.01 1.60
CA ALA A 74 13.29 -5.44 1.37
C ALA A 74 12.83 -6.33 2.55
N ASP A 75 12.96 -5.84 3.78
CA ASP A 75 12.56 -6.57 4.99
C ASP A 75 11.04 -6.49 5.29
N LEU A 76 10.26 -5.77 4.49
CA LEU A 76 8.84 -5.59 4.72
C LEU A 76 8.00 -6.74 4.14
N PRO A 77 6.80 -6.99 4.71
CA PRO A 77 5.84 -7.90 4.10
C PRO A 77 5.42 -7.41 2.71
N TRP A 78 5.61 -8.26 1.70
CA TRP A 78 5.16 -8.00 0.33
C TRP A 78 4.56 -9.22 -0.34
N ILE A 79 3.76 -8.98 -1.38
CA ILE A 79 3.07 -10.02 -2.16
C ILE A 79 3.54 -9.93 -3.62
N ALA A 80 3.96 -11.07 -4.17
CA ALA A 80 4.33 -11.19 -5.58
C ALA A 80 3.10 -11.24 -6.49
N LYS A 81 3.13 -10.49 -7.60
CA LYS A 81 2.18 -10.63 -8.71
C LYS A 81 2.73 -11.60 -9.77
N PRO A 82 1.91 -12.46 -10.41
CA PRO A 82 0.46 -12.60 -10.22
C PRO A 82 0.11 -13.31 -8.92
N PHE A 83 -1.02 -12.94 -8.33
CA PHE A 83 -1.55 -13.61 -7.14
C PHE A 83 -1.93 -15.04 -7.53
N GLY A 84 -1.23 -16.02 -6.97
CA GLY A 84 -1.52 -17.44 -7.23
C GLY A 84 -2.97 -17.74 -6.86
N VAL A 85 -3.72 -18.26 -7.84
CA VAL A 85 -5.02 -18.92 -7.64
C VAL A 85 -4.83 -20.31 -7.05
#